data_AF-A0A7S3JDX6-F1
#
_entry.id   AF-A0A7S3JDX6-F1
#
_cell.length_a   1.000
_cell.length_b   1.000
_cell.length_c   1.000
_cell.angle_alpha   90.00
_cell.angle_beta   90.00
_cell.angle_gamma   90.00
#
_symmetry.space_group_name_H-M   'P 1'
#
loop_
_entity.id
_entity.type
_entity.pdbx_description
1 polymer ?
#
loop_
_entity_poly.entity_id
_entity_poly.type
_entity_poly.pdbx_seq_one_letter_code
_entity_poly.pdbx_strand_id
1 'polypeptide(L)'
;GTKNLCRLLIFTFVCVISCNSQAYMSLLKSFSFDYARQSFPRMSYKTRGASIISRNYIKLIPAVVNRAGEVILRRKVRSQSFQIDINFSINSTPQTKPYGFATWYLNSQKPIKDSQGNLFGFKGDYSGLGIFIMKD
;
A
#
# COMPACT_ATOMS: atom_id res chain seq x y z
N GLY A 1 -46.38 -23.43 -2.74
CA GLY A 1 -45.89 -22.12 -2.29
C GLY A 1 -44.39 -22.06 -1.97
N THR A 2 -43.81 -23.07 -1.33
CA THR A 2 -42.48 -22.98 -0.68
C THR A 2 -41.26 -23.07 -1.62
N LYS A 3 -41.35 -23.78 -2.75
CA LYS A 3 -40.22 -23.94 -3.70
C LYS A 3 -39.79 -22.63 -4.37
N ASN A 4 -40.72 -21.70 -4.60
CA ASN A 4 -40.43 -20.40 -5.22
C ASN A 4 -39.77 -19.43 -4.23
N LEU A 5 -40.14 -19.52 -2.94
CA LEU A 5 -39.54 -18.70 -1.88
C LEU A 5 -38.07 -19.08 -1.63
N CYS A 6 -37.76 -20.39 -1.64
CA CYS A 6 -36.41 -20.88 -1.44
C CYS A 6 -35.47 -20.52 -2.61
N ARG A 7 -35.97 -20.56 -3.86
CA ARG A 7 -35.21 -20.08 -5.04
C ARG A 7 -34.93 -18.58 -4.97
N LEU A 8 -35.92 -17.77 -4.57
CA LEU A 8 -35.74 -16.32 -4.45
C LEU A 8 -34.68 -15.96 -3.40
N LEU A 9 -34.67 -16.65 -2.25
CA LEU A 9 -33.68 -16.44 -1.18
C LEU A 9 -32.26 -16.84 -1.58
N ILE A 10 -32.09 -17.93 -2.33
CA ILE A 10 -30.76 -18.34 -2.82
C ILE A 10 -30.23 -17.31 -3.83
N PHE A 11 -31.07 -16.83 -4.75
CA PHE A 11 -30.67 -15.82 -5.73
C PHE A 11 -30.28 -14.49 -5.08
N THR A 12 -31.03 -14.01 -4.08
CA THR A 12 -30.68 -12.77 -3.37
C THR A 12 -29.37 -12.92 -2.60
N PHE A 13 -29.16 -14.06 -1.91
CA PHE A 13 -27.94 -14.30 -1.16
C PHE A 13 -26.69 -14.35 -2.05
N VAL A 14 -26.75 -15.06 -3.19
CA VAL A 14 -25.65 -15.12 -4.16
C VAL A 14 -25.35 -13.76 -4.79
N CYS A 15 -26.39 -12.98 -5.14
CA CYS A 15 -26.21 -11.61 -5.65
C CYS A 15 -25.53 -10.70 -4.61
N VAL A 16 -25.94 -10.77 -3.34
CA VAL A 16 -25.36 -9.95 -2.28
C VAL A 16 -23.89 -10.30 -2.03
N ILE A 17 -23.52 -11.59 -2.04
CA ILE A 17 -22.12 -12.02 -1.93
C ILE A 17 -21.30 -11.53 -3.12
N SER A 18 -21.82 -11.69 -4.34
CA SER A 18 -21.11 -11.31 -5.56
C SER A 18 -20.91 -9.78 -5.66
N CYS A 19 -21.94 -8.99 -5.32
CA CYS A 19 -21.84 -7.53 -5.28
C CYS A 19 -20.83 -7.04 -4.23
N ASN A 20 -20.82 -7.64 -3.04
CA ASN A 20 -19.83 -7.30 -2.00
C ASN A 20 -18.40 -7.61 -2.44
N SER A 21 -18.18 -8.77 -3.06
CA SER A 21 -16.87 -9.16 -3.60
C SER A 21 -16.40 -8.20 -4.70
N GLN A 22 -17.28 -7.86 -5.66
CA GLN A 22 -16.94 -6.96 -6.76
C GLN A 22 -16.64 -5.53 -6.29
N ALA A 23 -17.46 -4.99 -5.37
CA ALA A 23 -17.22 -3.67 -4.79
C ALA A 23 -15.90 -3.62 -4.02
N TYR A 24 -15.57 -4.70 -3.31
CA TYR A 24 -14.32 -4.83 -2.59
C TYR A 24 -13.10 -4.90 -3.52
N MET A 25 -13.17 -5.69 -4.59
CA MET A 25 -12.11 -5.75 -5.61
C MET A 25 -11.91 -4.41 -6.32
N SER A 26 -13.00 -3.68 -6.58
CA SER A 26 -12.93 -2.32 -7.12
C SER A 26 -12.22 -1.35 -6.15
N LEU A 27 -12.50 -1.46 -4.84
CA LEU A 27 -11.80 -0.70 -3.82
C LEU A 27 -10.30 -1.03 -3.79
N LEU A 28 -9.92 -2.32 -3.84
CA LEU A 28 -8.50 -2.69 -3.89
C LEU A 28 -7.79 -2.16 -5.14
N LYS A 29 -8.44 -2.22 -6.30
CA LYS A 29 -7.94 -1.60 -7.53
C LYS A 29 -7.75 -0.08 -7.40
N SER A 30 -8.58 0.59 -6.62
CA SER A 30 -8.42 2.04 -6.35
C SER A 30 -7.17 2.39 -5.53
N PHE A 31 -6.55 1.41 -4.88
CA PHE A 31 -5.26 1.55 -4.20
C PHE A 31 -4.08 1.17 -5.10
N SER A 32 -4.31 0.65 -6.31
CA SER A 32 -3.22 0.32 -7.22
C SER A 32 -2.70 1.58 -7.92
N PHE A 33 -1.38 1.67 -8.09
CA PHE A 33 -0.76 2.69 -8.94
C PHE A 33 -0.45 2.07 -10.30
N ASP A 34 -1.23 2.43 -11.32
CA ASP A 34 -1.05 1.97 -12.69
C ASP A 34 -0.27 3.02 -13.49
N TYR A 35 0.98 2.68 -13.82
CA TYR A 35 1.86 3.51 -14.64
C TYR A 35 1.28 3.82 -16.03
N ALA A 36 0.52 2.89 -16.62
CA ALA A 36 -0.09 3.09 -17.93
C ALA A 36 -1.15 4.21 -17.91
N ARG A 37 -1.80 4.40 -16.75
CA ARG A 37 -2.81 5.44 -16.53
C ARG A 37 -2.21 6.76 -16.04
N GLN A 38 -0.88 6.84 -15.89
CA GLN A 38 -0.09 8.05 -15.57
C GLN A 38 -0.61 8.91 -14.40
N SER A 39 -1.36 8.30 -13.47
CA SER A 39 -2.03 9.04 -12.40
C SER A 39 -1.77 8.37 -11.07
N PHE A 40 -0.99 9.06 -10.24
CA PHE A 40 -0.80 8.64 -8.86
C PHE A 40 -2.12 8.83 -8.12
N PRO A 41 -2.66 7.80 -7.44
CA PRO A 41 -3.92 7.91 -6.71
C PRO A 41 -3.72 8.74 -5.44
N ARG A 42 -3.63 10.07 -5.61
CA ARG A 42 -3.39 11.08 -4.55
C ARG A 42 -4.45 11.01 -3.44
N MET A 43 -5.64 10.51 -3.76
CA MET A 43 -6.73 10.31 -2.80
C MET A 43 -6.54 9.04 -1.95
N SER A 44 -5.75 8.07 -2.43
CA SER A 44 -5.48 6.81 -1.74
C SER A 44 -4.22 6.88 -0.89
N TYR A 45 -3.21 7.65 -1.30
CA TYR A 45 -1.93 7.73 -0.62
C TYR A 45 -1.59 9.13 -0.10
N LYS A 46 -0.77 9.16 0.95
CA LYS A 46 -0.13 10.35 1.52
C LYS A 46 1.37 10.14 1.49
N THR A 47 2.11 11.09 0.97
CA THR A 47 3.57 11.13 1.07
C THR A 47 4.00 11.91 2.32
N ARG A 48 5.15 11.54 2.87
CA ARG A 48 5.85 12.29 3.93
C ARG A 48 7.35 12.32 3.66
N GLY A 49 8.06 13.16 4.41
CA GLY A 49 9.50 13.32 4.28
C GLY A 49 9.88 13.84 2.89
N ALA A 50 10.89 13.22 2.29
CA ALA A 50 11.47 13.67 1.04
C ALA A 50 10.91 12.98 -0.22
N SER A 51 9.75 12.30 -0.10
CA SER A 51 9.10 11.61 -1.22
C SER A 51 8.65 12.58 -2.30
N ILE A 52 9.02 12.31 -3.55
CA ILE A 52 8.62 13.11 -4.73
C ILE A 52 7.69 12.26 -5.60
N ILE A 53 6.48 12.78 -5.86
CA ILE A 53 5.53 12.17 -6.79
C ILE A 53 5.82 12.71 -8.19
N SER A 54 6.20 11.82 -9.11
CA SER A 54 6.34 12.11 -10.52
C SER A 54 5.18 11.50 -11.30
N ARG A 55 5.11 11.78 -12.62
CA ARG A 55 4.04 11.24 -13.48
C ARG A 55 4.06 9.70 -13.53
N ASN A 56 5.25 9.12 -13.58
CA ASN A 56 5.46 7.70 -13.86
C ASN A 56 6.18 6.96 -12.73
N TYR A 57 6.42 7.57 -11.58
CA TYR A 57 7.06 6.90 -10.43
C TYR A 57 6.94 7.76 -9.18
N ILE A 58 7.26 7.16 -8.05
CA ILE A 58 7.44 7.87 -6.78
C ILE A 58 8.89 7.68 -6.37
N LYS A 59 9.59 8.78 -6.15
CA LYS A 59 10.95 8.75 -5.63
C LYS A 59 10.88 8.78 -4.11
N LEU A 60 11.25 7.68 -3.46
CA LEU A 60 11.29 7.60 -1.99
C LEU A 60 12.55 8.28 -1.43
N ILE A 61 13.70 8.05 -2.04
CA ILE A 61 14.99 8.58 -1.58
C ILE A 61 15.52 9.52 -2.68
N PRO A 62 15.51 10.85 -2.49
CA PRO A 62 16.13 11.78 -3.43
C PRO A 62 17.66 11.69 -3.37
N ALA A 63 18.35 12.31 -4.33
CA ALA A 63 19.82 12.33 -4.38
C ALA A 63 20.48 13.14 -3.24
N VAL A 64 19.68 13.73 -2.35
CA VAL A 64 20.16 14.48 -1.19
C VAL A 64 20.45 13.52 -0.06
N VAL A 65 21.67 13.57 0.48
CA VAL A 65 22.14 12.70 1.56
C VAL A 65 21.23 12.81 2.79
N ASN A 66 21.02 11.68 3.48
CA ASN A 66 20.25 11.56 4.73
C ASN A 66 18.79 12.04 4.65
N ARG A 67 18.16 12.00 3.47
CA ARG A 67 16.74 12.26 3.32
C ARG A 67 15.98 10.99 2.95
N ALA A 68 15.03 10.61 3.78
CA ALA A 68 14.10 9.52 3.53
C ALA A 68 12.70 10.06 3.25
N GLY A 69 11.99 9.36 2.38
CA GLY A 69 10.60 9.62 2.05
C GLY A 69 9.75 8.40 2.35
N GLU A 70 8.48 8.66 2.66
CA GLU A 70 7.48 7.63 2.92
C GLU A 70 6.30 7.79 1.96
N VAL A 71 5.65 6.67 1.66
CA VAL A 71 4.37 6.60 0.96
C VAL A 71 3.43 5.75 1.82
N ILE A 72 2.34 6.35 2.26
CA ILE A 72 1.44 5.76 3.25
C ILE A 72 0.04 5.69 2.66
N LEU A 73 -0.62 4.55 2.76
CA LEU A 73 -2.03 4.43 2.39
C LEU A 73 -2.90 5.18 3.41
N ARG A 74 -3.79 6.05 2.92
CA ARG A 74 -4.66 6.91 3.76
C ARG A 74 -5.77 6.14 4.47
N ARG A 75 -6.17 4.99 3.93
CA ARG A 75 -7.26 4.17 4.44
C ARG A 75 -6.73 2.80 4.86
N LYS A 76 -7.25 2.29 5.99
CA LYS A 76 -7.00 0.89 6.37
C LYS A 76 -7.68 -0.04 5.37
N VAL A 77 -6.94 -1.00 4.86
CA VAL A 77 -7.48 -2.11 4.08
C VAL A 77 -7.80 -3.25 5.04
N ARG A 78 -9.01 -3.81 4.93
CA ARG A 78 -9.41 -5.03 5.64
C ARG A 78 -9.61 -6.09 4.57
N SER A 79 -8.72 -7.07 4.48
CA SER A 79 -8.84 -8.20 3.56
C SER A 79 -8.61 -9.52 4.28
N GLN A 80 -9.27 -10.58 3.83
CA GLN A 80 -8.95 -11.96 4.25
C GLN A 80 -7.70 -12.50 3.53
N SER A 81 -7.50 -12.08 2.28
CA SER A 81 -6.34 -12.40 1.47
C SER A 81 -5.98 -11.20 0.60
N PHE A 82 -4.69 -10.95 0.38
CA PHE A 82 -4.25 -9.86 -0.47
C PHE A 82 -2.88 -10.19 -1.07
N GLN A 83 -2.58 -9.53 -2.19
CA GLN A 83 -1.28 -9.55 -2.84
C GLN A 83 -0.82 -8.11 -3.02
N ILE A 84 0.47 -7.88 -2.84
CA ILE A 84 1.11 -6.58 -3.08
C ILE A 84 2.25 -6.82 -4.06
N ASP A 85 2.10 -6.26 -5.24
CA ASP A 85 3.15 -6.24 -6.25
C ASP A 85 3.82 -4.86 -6.25
N ILE A 86 5.13 -4.82 -6.00
CA ILE A 86 5.92 -3.59 -5.99
C ILE A 86 6.98 -3.69 -7.06
N ASN A 87 6.81 -2.88 -8.12
CA ASN A 87 7.86 -2.64 -9.09
C ASN A 87 8.72 -1.46 -8.63
N PHE A 88 10.00 -1.71 -8.41
CA PHE A 88 10.93 -0.69 -7.95
C PHE A 88 12.25 -0.75 -8.73
N SER A 89 12.99 0.36 -8.67
CA SER A 89 14.34 0.47 -9.22
C SER A 89 15.18 1.27 -8.22
N ILE A 90 16.38 0.80 -7.95
CA ILE A 90 17.34 1.48 -7.08
C ILE A 90 18.46 2.00 -7.97
N ASN A 91 18.40 3.29 -8.27
CA ASN A 91 19.41 4.00 -9.06
C ASN A 91 20.26 4.83 -8.11
N SER A 92 21.48 4.37 -7.87
CA SER A 92 22.40 4.97 -6.90
C SER A 92 23.83 4.80 -7.39
N THR A 93 24.67 5.81 -7.12
CA THR A 93 26.12 5.63 -7.12
C THR A 93 26.51 4.72 -5.96
N PRO A 94 27.65 3.99 -6.05
CA PRO A 94 28.16 3.22 -4.94
C PRO A 94 28.21 4.08 -3.68
N GLN A 95 27.59 3.61 -2.60
CA GLN A 95 27.63 4.29 -1.31
C GLN A 95 28.48 3.47 -0.35
N THR A 96 29.11 4.16 0.59
CA THR A 96 29.93 3.54 1.64
C THR A 96 29.11 2.89 2.76
N LYS A 97 27.79 3.06 2.75
CA LYS A 97 26.86 2.49 3.72
C LYS A 97 25.75 1.74 3.00
N PRO A 98 25.24 0.62 3.54
CA PRO A 98 24.08 -0.06 2.99
C PRO A 98 22.87 0.87 3.04
N TYR A 99 22.09 0.87 1.95
CA TYR A 99 20.85 1.63 1.84
C TYR A 99 19.78 0.76 1.21
N GLY A 100 18.52 1.18 1.38
CA GLY A 100 17.40 0.37 0.95
C GLY A 100 16.08 1.02 1.30
N PHE A 101 15.01 0.24 1.16
CA PHE A 101 13.69 0.66 1.60
C PHE A 101 12.96 -0.50 2.27
N ALA A 102 11.92 -0.17 3.02
CA ALA A 102 11.07 -1.14 3.68
C ALA A 102 9.61 -0.96 3.28
N THR A 103 8.88 -2.07 3.24
CA THR A 103 7.41 -2.10 3.12
C THR A 103 6.83 -2.62 4.43
N TRP A 104 5.81 -1.93 4.93
CA TRP A 104 5.20 -2.21 6.23
C TRP A 104 3.75 -2.64 6.08
N TYR A 105 3.41 -3.80 6.64
CA TYR A 105 2.03 -4.22 6.90
C TYR A 105 1.77 -4.17 8.40
N LEU A 106 0.80 -3.37 8.84
CA LEU A 106 0.56 -3.12 10.27
C LEU A 106 -0.81 -3.64 10.68
N ASN A 107 -0.86 -4.50 11.71
CA ASN A 107 -2.10 -5.13 12.20
C ASN A 107 -3.06 -4.09 12.78
N SER A 108 -2.50 -3.12 13.50
CA SER A 108 -3.22 -1.97 14.03
C SER A 108 -2.32 -0.76 14.06
N GLN A 109 -2.60 0.23 13.22
CA GLN A 109 -2.30 1.60 13.60
C GLN A 109 -3.18 2.59 12.84
N LYS A 110 -3.75 3.54 13.61
CA LYS A 110 -4.19 4.83 13.06
C LYS A 110 -3.01 5.44 12.29
N PRO A 111 -3.23 6.20 11.21
CA PRO A 111 -2.16 6.83 10.46
C PRO A 111 -1.26 7.61 11.42
N ILE A 112 -0.07 7.09 11.65
CA ILE A 112 0.74 7.40 12.82
C ILE A 112 1.27 8.81 12.58
N LYS A 113 0.79 9.81 13.34
CA LYS A 113 1.37 11.16 13.25
C LYS A 113 2.88 11.10 13.53
N ASP A 114 3.31 10.15 14.36
CA ASP A 114 4.69 9.99 14.84
C ASP A 114 5.28 8.59 14.47
N SER A 115 5.25 8.24 13.18
CA SER A 115 5.75 6.94 12.69
C SER A 115 7.25 6.90 12.44
N GLN A 116 7.88 8.07 12.40
CA GLN A 116 9.26 8.21 11.94
C GLN A 116 10.21 7.64 12.98
N GLY A 117 11.23 6.91 12.50
CA GLY A 117 12.24 6.32 13.35
C GLY A 117 13.44 5.82 12.57
N ASN A 118 14.36 5.18 13.29
CA ASN A 118 15.66 4.78 12.74
C ASN A 118 15.62 3.48 11.91
N LEU A 119 14.50 2.78 11.88
CA LEU A 119 14.35 1.52 11.15
C LEU A 119 13.78 1.80 9.75
N PHE A 120 14.67 2.12 8.79
CA PHE A 120 14.29 2.48 7.41
C PHE A 120 13.24 3.60 7.34
N GLY A 121 13.38 4.62 8.20
CA GLY A 121 12.45 5.75 8.30
C GLY A 121 11.22 5.47 9.15
N PHE A 122 11.12 4.31 9.79
CA PHE A 122 10.00 3.92 10.65
C PHE A 122 10.45 3.59 12.08
N LYS A 123 9.52 3.67 13.04
CA LYS A 123 9.76 3.29 14.43
C LYS A 123 9.91 1.77 14.60
N GLY A 124 10.76 1.34 15.53
CA GLY A 124 11.05 -0.09 15.75
C GLY A 124 9.97 -0.86 16.52
N ASP A 125 9.09 -0.16 17.24
CA ASP A 125 8.04 -0.73 18.10
C ASP A 125 6.70 -0.83 17.34
N TYR A 126 6.68 -1.67 16.30
CA TYR A 126 5.50 -1.89 15.46
C TYR A 126 4.93 -3.30 15.61
N SER A 127 3.63 -3.46 15.33
CA SER A 127 2.94 -4.75 15.32
C SER A 127 2.52 -5.08 13.90
N GLY A 128 3.16 -6.07 13.29
CA GLY A 128 2.84 -6.54 11.94
C GLY A 128 4.07 -7.15 11.26
N LEU A 129 4.22 -6.87 9.97
CA LEU A 129 5.29 -7.38 9.12
C LEU A 129 6.06 -6.21 8.47
N GLY A 130 7.38 -6.25 8.59
CA GLY A 130 8.30 -5.41 7.83
C GLY A 130 9.07 -6.25 6.81
N ILE A 131 9.09 -5.81 5.57
CA ILE A 131 9.89 -6.42 4.50
C ILE A 131 10.97 -5.41 4.11
N PHE A 132 12.24 -5.82 4.19
CA PHE A 132 13.40 -4.96 3.96
C PHE A 132 14.10 -5.36 2.66
N ILE A 133 14.38 -4.38 1.81
CA ILE A 133 15.13 -4.56 0.57
C ILE A 133 16.36 -3.68 0.67
N MET A 134 17.52 -4.31 0.70
CA MET A 134 18.81 -3.64 0.82
C MET A 134 19.59 -3.75 -0.48
N LYS A 135 20.39 -2.74 -0.75
CA LYS A 135 21.41 -2.74 -1.79
C LYS A 135 22.77 -2.55 -1.12
N ASP A 136 23.63 -3.52 -1.34
CA ASP A 136 25.05 -3.47 -1.00
C ASP A 136 25.81 -2.59 -2.00
#